data_AF-A0A317CAC9-F1
#
_entry.id   AF-A0A317CAC9-F1
#
_cell.length_a   1.000
_cell.length_b   1.000
_cell.length_c   1.000
_cell.angle_alpha   90.00
_cell.angle_beta   90.00
_cell.angle_gamma   90.00
#
_symmetry.space_group_name_H-M   'P 1'
#
loop_
_entity.id
_entity.type
_entity.pdbx_description
1 polymer ?
#
loop_
_entity_poly.entity_id
_entity_poly.type
_entity_poly.pdbx_seq_one_letter_code
_entity_poly.pdbx_strand_id
1 'polypeptide(L)'
;YCVTSVNNMEQHKKLPDVIFIGPLKTATSYIYDYFLHHPGVATSEPVKELFYYDDYYDKGQDWYLSHFSPKVEHQLTIDVSSYDYECGQPGGLPDDRKAIRY
;
A
#
# COMPACT_ATOMS: atom_id res chain seq x y z
N TYR A 1 -15.93 20.91 -37.68
CA TYR A 1 -14.94 19.84 -37.47
C TYR A 1 -14.78 19.67 -35.97
N CYS A 2 -15.40 18.63 -35.39
CA CYS A 2 -15.33 18.38 -33.96
C CYS A 2 -14.02 17.65 -33.67
N VAL A 3 -13.15 18.26 -32.86
CA VAL A 3 -11.97 17.59 -32.32
C VAL A 3 -12.44 16.75 -31.12
N THR A 4 -12.54 15.44 -31.30
CA THR A 4 -12.63 14.49 -30.20
C THR A 4 -11.29 14.50 -29.48
N SER A 5 -11.19 15.27 -28.39
CA SER A 5 -10.08 15.13 -27.45
C SER A 5 -10.23 13.78 -26.76
N VAL A 6 -9.50 12.79 -27.25
CA VAL A 6 -9.23 11.56 -26.51
C VAL A 6 -8.47 11.97 -25.26
N ASN A 7 -9.18 12.06 -24.13
CA ASN A 7 -8.55 12.15 -22.82
C ASN A 7 -7.85 10.82 -22.56
N ASN A 8 -6.65 10.66 -23.09
CA ASN A 8 -5.75 9.60 -22.68
C ASN A 8 -5.25 9.96 -21.28
N MET A 9 -6.08 9.69 -20.27
CA MET A 9 -5.61 9.65 -18.89
C MET A 9 -4.78 8.38 -18.75
N GLU A 10 -3.52 8.45 -19.19
CA GLU A 10 -2.48 7.58 -18.67
C GLU A 10 -2.42 7.87 -17.16
N GLN A 11 -3.22 7.16 -16.37
CA GLN A 11 -3.00 7.08 -14.95
C GLN A 11 -1.66 6.37 -14.76
N HIS A 12 -0.58 7.14 -14.75
CA HIS A 12 0.71 6.65 -14.29
C HIS A 12 0.48 6.11 -12.88
N LYS A 13 0.44 4.78 -12.75
CA LYS A 13 0.33 4.12 -11.45
C LYS A 13 1.56 4.51 -10.64
N LYS A 14 1.37 5.44 -9.71
CA LYS A 14 2.42 5.88 -8.78
C LYS A 14 2.48 4.92 -7.61
N LEU A 15 3.69 4.69 -7.12
CA LEU A 15 3.88 4.04 -5.82
C LEU A 15 3.23 4.89 -4.72
N PRO A 16 2.79 4.26 -3.61
CA PRO A 16 2.32 5.00 -2.45
C PRO A 16 3.37 6.00 -1.97
N ASP A 17 2.90 7.19 -1.58
CA ASP A 17 3.75 8.25 -1.05
C ASP A 17 4.29 7.90 0.34
N VAL A 18 3.51 7.11 1.10
CA VAL A 18 3.86 6.66 2.45
C VAL A 18 3.50 5.19 2.61
N ILE A 19 4.39 4.43 3.25
CA ILE A 19 4.13 3.05 3.67
C ILE A 19 4.25 3.00 5.19
N PHE A 20 3.14 2.71 5.86
CA PHE A 20 3.12 2.41 7.28
C PHE A 20 3.42 0.91 7.46
N ILE A 21 4.54 0.61 8.11
CA ILE A 21 4.97 -0.76 8.39
C ILE A 21 5.00 -0.97 9.89
N GLY A 22 4.25 -1.96 10.39
CA GLY A 22 4.24 -2.28 11.82
C GLY A 22 3.80 -3.71 12.15
N PRO A 23 4.08 -4.22 13.36
CA PRO A 23 3.62 -5.52 13.79
C PRO A 23 2.08 -5.60 13.89
N LEU A 24 1.54 -6.82 13.76
CA LEU A 24 0.19 -7.09 14.22
C LEU A 24 0.00 -6.59 15.67
N LYS A 25 -1.18 -6.02 15.94
CA LYS A 25 -1.59 -5.46 17.25
C LYS A 25 -0.94 -4.11 17.63
N THR A 26 -0.23 -3.42 16.74
CA THR A 26 0.20 -2.02 16.94
C THR A 26 -0.74 -1.01 16.27
N ALA A 27 -2.06 -1.22 16.41
CA ALA A 27 -3.11 -0.32 15.91
C ALA A 27 -3.12 -0.08 14.38
N THR A 28 -2.55 -0.97 13.56
CA THR A 28 -2.59 -0.87 12.09
C THR A 28 -4.01 -0.83 11.53
N SER A 29 -4.95 -1.59 12.12
CA SER A 29 -6.38 -1.51 11.76
C SER A 29 -6.99 -0.13 11.99
N TYR A 30 -6.62 0.53 13.10
CA TYR A 30 -7.13 1.86 13.41
C TYR A 30 -6.54 2.90 12.44
N ILE A 31 -5.24 2.81 12.15
CA ILE A 31 -4.57 3.71 11.20
C ILE A 31 -5.15 3.55 9.78
N TYR A 32 -5.37 2.30 9.35
CA TYR A 32 -6.02 2.03 8.08
C TYR A 32 -7.43 2.63 8.03
N ASP A 33 -8.26 2.40 9.06
CA ASP A 33 -9.63 2.93 9.12
C ASP A 33 -9.66 4.46 9.16
N TYR A 34 -8.71 5.08 9.86
CA TYR A 34 -8.56 6.53 9.89
C TYR A 34 -8.27 7.10 8.50
N PHE A 35 -7.33 6.51 7.76
CA PHE A 35 -6.99 6.97 6.41
C PHE A 35 -8.04 6.62 5.37
N LEU A 36 -8.73 5.49 5.53
CA LEU A 36 -9.85 5.09 4.68
C LEU A 36 -10.96 6.16 4.64
N HIS A 37 -11.23 6.79 5.78
CA HIS A 37 -12.24 7.84 5.90
C HIS A 37 -11.71 9.26 5.67
N HIS A 38 -10.41 9.42 5.43
CA HIS A 38 -9.81 10.73 5.26
C HIS A 38 -9.94 11.21 3.79
N PRO A 39 -10.63 12.33 3.51
CA PRO A 39 -11.00 12.73 2.14
C PRO A 39 -9.80 13.06 1.24
N GLY A 40 -8.63 13.34 1.83
CA GLY A 40 -7.39 13.63 1.10
C GLY A 40 -6.43 12.45 0.94
N VAL A 41 -6.80 11.23 1.38
CA VAL A 41 -5.91 10.07 1.37
C VAL A 41 -6.55 8.91 0.62
N ALA A 42 -5.80 8.33 -0.31
CA ALA A 42 -6.10 7.02 -0.90
C ALA A 42 -5.39 5.94 -0.09
N THR A 43 -6.07 4.85 0.23
CA THR A 43 -5.44 3.64 0.80
C THR A 43 -5.66 2.45 -0.12
N SER A 44 -5.10 1.28 0.23
CA SER A 44 -5.38 0.03 -0.46
C SER A 44 -6.83 -0.38 -0.22
N GLU A 45 -7.71 -0.22 -1.21
CA GLU A 45 -9.13 -0.58 -1.13
C GLU A 45 -9.48 -1.57 -2.24
N PRO A 46 -10.31 -2.59 -1.98
CA PRO A 46 -10.97 -2.91 -0.70
C PRO A 46 -10.09 -3.76 0.26
N VAL A 47 -8.80 -3.93 -0.06
CA VAL A 47 -7.92 -4.86 0.65
C VAL A 47 -7.08 -4.13 1.68
N LYS A 48 -7.38 -4.37 2.97
CA LYS A 48 -6.65 -3.78 4.08
C LYS A 48 -5.15 -4.14 4.08
N GLU A 49 -4.82 -5.42 4.02
CA GLU A 49 -3.45 -5.91 4.14
C GLU A 49 -3.04 -6.65 2.87
N LEU A 50 -2.11 -6.06 2.11
CA LEU A 50 -1.68 -6.58 0.81
C LEU A 50 -0.65 -7.69 0.93
N PHE A 51 0.12 -7.73 2.02
CA PHE A 51 1.27 -8.64 2.21
C PHE A 51 2.21 -8.66 0.99
N TYR A 52 2.32 -7.53 0.28
CA TYR A 52 3.11 -7.46 -0.95
C TYR A 52 4.60 -7.63 -0.70
N TYR A 53 5.11 -7.08 0.41
CA TYR A 53 6.52 -7.21 0.78
C TYR A 53 6.86 -8.55 1.46
N ASP A 54 5.83 -9.36 1.75
CA ASP A 54 5.95 -10.66 2.37
C ASP A 54 5.63 -11.76 1.32
N ASP A 55 4.40 -12.27 1.32
CA ASP A 55 3.98 -13.45 0.57
C ASP A 55 3.71 -13.20 -0.93
N TYR A 56 3.53 -11.94 -1.34
CA TYR A 56 3.04 -11.61 -2.68
C TYR A 56 3.98 -10.75 -3.52
N TYR A 57 5.26 -10.70 -3.15
CA TYR A 57 6.27 -9.94 -3.91
C TYR A 57 6.37 -10.44 -5.36
N ASP A 58 6.21 -11.75 -5.55
CA ASP A 58 6.31 -12.47 -6.82
C ASP A 58 5.23 -12.05 -7.84
N LYS A 59 4.12 -11.46 -7.37
CA LYS A 59 3.04 -10.98 -8.24
C LYS A 59 3.39 -9.69 -8.96
N GLY A 60 4.49 -9.04 -8.56
CA GLY A 60 5.03 -7.86 -9.20
C GLY A 60 4.30 -6.57 -8.86
N GLN A 61 4.93 -5.47 -9.26
CA GLN A 61 4.50 -4.12 -8.90
C GLN A 61 3.15 -3.74 -9.51
N ASP A 62 2.80 -4.23 -10.71
CA ASP A 62 1.52 -3.94 -11.34
C ASP A 62 0.33 -4.51 -10.55
N TRP A 63 0.51 -5.70 -9.97
CA TRP A 63 -0.45 -6.32 -9.06
C TRP A 63 -0.59 -5.47 -7.81
N TYR A 64 0.52 -5.09 -7.16
CA TYR A 64 0.49 -4.22 -5.98
C TYR A 64 -0.25 -2.90 -6.25
N LEU A 65 0.13 -2.20 -7.31
CA LEU A 65 -0.46 -0.92 -7.70
C LEU A 65 -1.93 -1.01 -8.10
N SER A 66 -2.43 -2.20 -8.46
CA SER A 66 -3.85 -2.38 -8.79
C SER A 66 -4.80 -2.27 -7.59
N HIS A 67 -4.26 -2.31 -6.36
CA HIS A 67 -5.04 -2.18 -5.12
C HIS A 67 -5.26 -0.72 -4.70
N PHE A 68 -4.63 0.23 -5.38
CA PHE A 68 -4.78 1.65 -5.09
C PHE A 68 -5.62 2.30 -6.18
N SER A 69 -6.62 3.06 -5.77
CA SER A 69 -7.49 3.84 -6.67
C SER A 69 -7.45 5.32 -6.32
N PRO A 70 -6.29 6.01 -6.45
CA PRO A 70 -6.20 7.42 -6.15
C PRO A 70 -7.09 8.25 -7.10
N LYS A 71 -7.81 9.21 -6.52
CA LYS A 71 -8.64 10.17 -7.24
C LYS A 71 -7.97 11.55 -7.22
N VAL A 72 -8.48 12.47 -8.02
CA VAL A 72 -7.93 13.83 -8.11
C VAL A 72 -8.03 14.57 -6.76
N GLU A 73 -9.02 14.25 -5.92
CA GLU A 73 -9.14 14.79 -4.56
C GLU A 73 -8.09 14.25 -3.57
N HIS A 74 -7.47 13.09 -3.83
CA HIS A 74 -6.50 12.49 -2.95
C HIS A 74 -5.13 13.15 -3.14
N GLN A 75 -4.59 13.68 -2.05
CA GLN A 75 -3.28 14.32 -2.00
C GLN A 75 -2.15 13.32 -1.73
N LEU A 76 -2.48 12.22 -1.03
CA LEU A 76 -1.55 11.20 -0.62
C LEU A 76 -2.13 9.82 -0.89
N THR A 77 -1.27 8.88 -1.28
CA THR A 77 -1.57 7.44 -1.29
C THR A 77 -0.76 6.77 -0.20
N ILE A 78 -1.42 6.03 0.69
CA ILE A 78 -0.80 5.37 1.84
C ILE A 78 -1.05 3.88 1.79
N ASP A 79 0.01 3.09 1.97
CA ASP A 79 -0.08 1.65 2.24
C ASP A 79 0.03 1.42 3.75
N VAL A 80 -0.88 0.64 4.33
CA VAL A 80 -0.83 0.24 5.74
C VAL A 80 -0.59 -1.27 5.79
N SER A 81 0.69 -1.64 5.79
CA SER A 81 1.13 -3.03 5.80
C SER A 81 1.46 -3.46 7.22
N SER A 82 0.69 -4.42 7.74
CA SER A 82 1.08 -5.14 8.94
C SER A 82 1.98 -6.31 8.57
N TYR A 83 3.00 -6.56 9.38
CA TYR A 83 3.71 -7.82 9.34
C TYR A 83 3.32 -8.68 10.54
N ASP A 84 3.28 -10.00 10.35
CA ASP A 84 3.08 -10.93 11.46
C ASP A 84 4.41 -11.22 12.14
N TYR A 85 4.69 -10.50 13.23
CA TYR A 85 5.82 -10.79 14.10
C TYR A 85 5.27 -11.25 15.43
N GLU A 86 5.14 -12.56 15.59
CA GLU A 86 4.93 -13.15 16.90
C GLU A 86 6.24 -13.08 17.69
N CYS A 87 6.27 -12.19 18.69
CA CYS A 87 7.36 -12.13 19.67
C CYS A 87 7.50 -13.49 20.37
N GLY A 88 8.49 -14.28 19.95
CA GLY A 88 8.80 -15.61 20.52
C GLY A 88 8.95 -16.75 19.53
N GLN A 89 8.65 -16.57 18.24
CA GLN A 89 8.90 -17.60 17.22
C GLN A 89 10.38 -17.55 16.76
N PRO A 90 11.17 -18.63 16.93
CA PRO A 90 12.53 -18.67 16.39
C PRO A 90 12.47 -18.74 14.86
N GLY A 91 12.86 -17.65 14.18
CA GLY A 91 12.92 -17.55 12.72
C GLY A 91 12.30 -16.29 12.10
N GLY A 92 11.68 -15.41 12.91
CA GLY A 92 10.92 -14.25 12.46
C GLY A 92 11.72 -12.98 12.14
N LEU A 93 12.92 -13.08 11.56
CA LEU A 93 13.50 -11.95 10.82
C LEU A 93 13.64 -12.41 9.37
N PRO A 94 13.20 -11.62 8.38
CA PRO A 94 13.66 -11.82 7.01
C PRO A 94 15.19 -11.85 7.05
N ASP A 95 15.81 -12.72 6.24
CA ASP A 95 17.24 -12.64 5.89
C ASP A 95 17.66 -11.18 5.92
N ASP A 96 18.65 -10.83 6.74
CA ASP A 96 19.09 -9.45 7.06
C ASP A 96 19.37 -8.58 5.82
N ARG A 97 19.42 -9.20 4.65
CA ARG A 97 19.41 -8.60 3.31
C ARG A 97 18.09 -7.94 2.87
N LYS A 98 16.96 -8.25 3.50
CA LYS A 98 15.62 -7.69 3.21
C LYS A 98 15.16 -6.65 4.24
N ALA A 99 15.81 -6.56 5.39
CA ALA A 99 15.60 -5.46 6.32
C ALA A 99 16.19 -4.19 5.68
N ILE A 100 15.33 -3.21 5.42
CA ILE A 100 15.68 -1.94 4.79
C ILE A 100 16.86 -1.32 5.55
N ARG A 101 18.00 -1.19 4.86
CA ARG A 101 19.16 -0.40 5.31
C ARG A 101 18.71 1.06 5.39
N TYR A 102 18.80 1.66 6.58
CA TYR A 102 18.72 3.11 6.75
C TYR A 102 19.79 3.82 5.92
#